data_AF-A0A7V6E7P2-F1
#
_entry.id   AF-A0A7V6E7P2-F1
#
_cell.length_a   1.000
_cell.length_b   1.000
_cell.length_c   1.000
_cell.angle_alpha   90.00
_cell.angle_beta   90.00
_cell.angle_gamma   90.00
#
_symmetry.space_group_name_H-M   'P 1'
#
loop_
_entity.id
_entity.type
_entity.pdbx_description
1 polymer ?
#
loop_
_entity_poly.entity_id
_entity_poly.type
_entity_poly.pdbx_seq_one_letter_code
_entity_poly.pdbx_strand_id
1 'polypeptide(L)'
;KDGYGTSTSACLCEPSGFFTAPAQGDCDDNDRDVNPGEAEVCNGKDDDCDGETDEYLPEPPSNCTNFYWDEDGDTYGVLPSKCMCHQEGAFRATRLGDCDDKNANVFPGASEICDGLDNNCNGFTDENFDNFPNQWPGKPGPDPTRPWKYPDMGFATVYEPLVPSGDVDFFSIEVKENNFAECKPINCKVTVSNIPSGSVYRLCACFSDVSECDDSGGQWQCAENDIGQNVSVTVSLPENTPQHPCDGSSGNDIIDGGYCDIKVSKVSGSYSCTPYELNWIVWE
;
A
#
# COMPACT_ATOMS: atom_id res chain seq x y z
N LYS A 1 -20.47 -15.45 47.58
CA LYS A 1 -21.83 -15.11 48.10
C LYS A 1 -22.55 -14.26 47.06
N ASP A 2 -22.73 -14.95 45.96
CA ASP A 2 -23.42 -14.78 44.69
C ASP A 2 -24.86 -15.27 44.81
N GLY A 3 -25.16 -16.12 45.80
CA GLY A 3 -26.48 -16.68 46.03
C GLY A 3 -26.62 -18.13 45.56
N TYR A 4 -25.56 -18.73 45.06
CA TYR A 4 -25.44 -20.14 44.75
C TYR A 4 -24.59 -20.85 45.81
N GLY A 5 -24.74 -22.16 45.87
CA GLY A 5 -23.92 -23.02 46.70
C GLY A 5 -23.69 -24.35 46.01
N THR A 6 -22.79 -25.14 46.57
CA THR A 6 -22.45 -26.47 46.02
C THR A 6 -23.63 -27.46 46.08
N SER A 7 -23.41 -28.69 45.59
CA SER A 7 -24.39 -29.78 45.66
C SER A 7 -24.79 -30.23 47.08
N THR A 8 -24.08 -29.77 48.12
CA THR A 8 -24.38 -30.11 49.52
C THR A 8 -25.51 -29.22 50.05
N SER A 9 -26.65 -29.81 50.42
CA SER A 9 -27.84 -29.08 50.88
C SER A 9 -28.38 -29.54 52.24
N ALA A 10 -29.06 -28.64 52.95
CA ALA A 10 -29.79 -28.92 54.18
C ALA A 10 -31.16 -28.22 54.19
N CYS A 11 -32.20 -28.91 54.67
CA CYS A 11 -33.54 -28.35 54.81
C CYS A 11 -33.66 -27.62 56.15
N LEU A 12 -33.61 -26.29 56.12
CA LEU A 12 -33.62 -25.43 57.31
C LEU A 12 -34.75 -24.39 57.23
N CYS A 13 -35.25 -23.93 58.37
CA CYS A 13 -36.30 -22.90 58.41
C CYS A 13 -35.79 -21.48 58.09
N GLU A 14 -34.48 -21.25 58.22
CA GLU A 14 -33.77 -20.00 57.91
C GLU A 14 -32.30 -20.33 57.56
N PRO A 15 -31.58 -19.48 56.82
CA PRO A 15 -30.14 -19.63 56.57
C PRO A 15 -29.35 -19.82 57.87
N SER A 16 -28.53 -20.87 57.95
CA SER A 16 -27.76 -21.17 59.17
C SER A 16 -26.46 -21.92 58.86
N GLY A 17 -25.39 -21.52 59.56
CA GLY A 17 -24.05 -22.06 59.34
C GLY A 17 -23.56 -21.80 57.91
N PHE A 18 -23.16 -22.87 57.22
CA PHE A 18 -22.71 -22.83 55.82
C PHE A 18 -23.87 -22.87 54.80
N PHE A 19 -25.08 -23.23 55.22
CA PHE A 19 -26.25 -23.35 54.33
C PHE A 19 -26.96 -22.00 54.21
N THR A 20 -26.41 -21.12 53.37
CA THR A 20 -26.93 -19.75 53.21
C THR A 20 -27.44 -19.39 51.81
N ALA A 21 -27.20 -20.24 50.81
CA ALA A 21 -27.60 -20.03 49.43
C ALA A 21 -28.91 -20.77 49.10
N PRO A 22 -29.87 -20.13 48.41
CA PRO A 22 -31.12 -20.76 47.97
C PRO A 22 -30.99 -21.57 46.66
N ALA A 23 -29.94 -21.34 45.87
CA ALA A 23 -29.68 -22.03 44.61
C ALA A 23 -28.48 -22.98 44.70
N GLN A 24 -28.44 -24.00 43.85
CA GLN A 24 -27.36 -25.00 43.77
C GLN A 24 -26.63 -24.90 42.42
N GLY A 25 -25.45 -25.52 42.33
CA GLY A 25 -24.70 -25.65 41.07
C GLY A 25 -23.40 -24.85 41.04
N ASP A 26 -23.06 -24.19 42.14
CA ASP A 26 -21.80 -23.45 42.28
C ASP A 26 -20.59 -24.42 42.27
N CYS A 27 -19.66 -24.16 41.36
CA CYS A 27 -18.42 -24.89 41.19
C CYS A 27 -17.25 -24.31 42.01
N ASP A 28 -17.35 -23.07 42.52
CA ASP A 28 -16.41 -22.47 43.48
C ASP A 28 -17.10 -21.53 44.51
N ASP A 29 -17.58 -22.09 45.62
CA ASP A 29 -18.28 -21.38 46.73
C ASP A 29 -17.45 -20.24 47.38
N ASN A 30 -16.15 -20.13 47.09
CA ASN A 30 -15.28 -19.05 47.57
C ASN A 30 -15.17 -17.87 46.61
N ASP A 31 -15.57 -18.03 45.36
CA ASP A 31 -15.54 -17.01 44.33
C ASP A 31 -16.96 -16.54 44.03
N ARG A 32 -17.18 -15.23 44.01
CA ARG A 32 -18.53 -14.69 43.75
C ARG A 32 -18.81 -14.56 42.26
N ASP A 33 -17.77 -14.56 41.44
CA ASP A 33 -17.85 -14.34 40.01
C ASP A 33 -17.94 -15.69 39.27
N VAL A 34 -17.99 -16.81 40.01
CA VAL A 34 -18.13 -18.18 39.49
C VAL A 34 -19.46 -18.74 39.99
N ASN A 35 -20.47 -18.83 39.14
CA ASN A 35 -21.76 -19.44 39.47
C ASN A 35 -22.61 -19.75 38.21
N PRO A 36 -23.64 -20.62 38.31
CA PRO A 36 -24.47 -21.00 37.17
C PRO A 36 -25.02 -19.85 36.32
N GLY A 37 -24.56 -19.79 35.06
CA GLY A 37 -25.03 -18.81 34.06
C GLY A 37 -24.41 -17.42 34.15
N GLU A 38 -23.27 -17.28 34.84
CA GLU A 38 -22.39 -16.12 34.68
C GLU A 38 -21.83 -16.03 33.26
N ALA A 39 -21.26 -14.87 32.91
CA ALA A 39 -20.60 -14.71 31.61
C ALA A 39 -19.13 -15.10 31.71
N GLU A 40 -18.69 -15.98 30.81
CA GLU A 40 -17.29 -16.40 30.72
C GLU A 40 -16.33 -15.22 30.58
N VAL A 41 -15.26 -15.27 31.38
CA VAL A 41 -14.13 -14.36 31.31
C VAL A 41 -12.89 -15.18 31.03
N CYS A 42 -12.09 -14.80 30.03
CA CYS A 42 -10.86 -15.52 29.70
C CYS A 42 -9.83 -15.44 30.86
N ASN A 43 -9.97 -16.33 31.83
CA ASN A 43 -9.31 -16.30 33.13
C ASN A 43 -8.84 -17.69 33.59
N GLY A 44 -9.21 -18.75 32.85
CA GLY A 44 -8.84 -20.14 33.13
C GLY A 44 -9.77 -20.83 34.13
N LYS A 45 -10.97 -20.30 34.35
CA LYS A 45 -12.02 -20.91 35.19
C LYS A 45 -13.27 -21.14 34.35
N ASP A 46 -14.03 -22.13 34.80
CA ASP A 46 -15.43 -22.34 34.43
C ASP A 46 -16.25 -21.33 35.24
N ASP A 47 -16.51 -20.14 34.70
CA ASP A 47 -17.17 -19.06 35.44
C ASP A 47 -18.69 -19.32 35.53
N ASP A 48 -19.26 -19.95 34.50
CA ASP A 48 -20.69 -20.24 34.42
C ASP A 48 -21.10 -21.63 34.94
N CYS A 49 -20.12 -22.44 35.38
CA CYS A 49 -20.27 -23.78 35.93
C CYS A 49 -20.97 -24.79 35.00
N ASP A 50 -20.82 -24.67 33.68
CA ASP A 50 -21.37 -25.61 32.70
C ASP A 50 -20.47 -26.84 32.42
N GLY A 51 -19.22 -26.79 32.89
CA GLY A 51 -18.22 -27.85 32.78
C GLY A 51 -17.21 -27.69 31.65
N GLU A 52 -17.33 -26.66 30.82
CA GLU A 52 -16.28 -26.17 29.94
C GLU A 52 -15.49 -25.04 30.64
N THR A 53 -14.47 -24.47 30.00
CA THR A 53 -13.65 -23.43 30.61
C THR A 53 -13.24 -22.45 29.54
N ASP A 54 -13.46 -21.15 29.78
CA ASP A 54 -13.12 -20.07 28.85
C ASP A 54 -13.73 -20.31 27.44
N GLU A 55 -14.92 -20.91 27.37
CA GLU A 55 -15.59 -21.27 26.12
C GLU A 55 -16.31 -20.09 25.45
N TYR A 56 -16.68 -20.31 24.19
CA TYR A 56 -17.41 -19.31 23.40
C TYR A 56 -18.92 -19.61 23.41
N LEU A 57 -19.60 -19.22 24.49
CA LEU A 57 -21.06 -19.21 24.58
C LEU A 57 -21.61 -17.85 24.11
N PRO A 58 -22.93 -17.64 23.91
CA PRO A 58 -23.46 -16.89 22.77
C PRO A 58 -23.10 -15.39 22.69
N GLU A 59 -22.49 -14.84 23.74
CA GLU A 59 -21.90 -13.51 23.81
C GLU A 59 -20.37 -13.65 23.95
N PRO A 60 -19.57 -12.80 23.28
CA PRO A 60 -18.11 -12.90 23.36
C PRO A 60 -17.62 -12.81 24.81
N PRO A 61 -16.68 -13.67 25.25
CA PRO A 61 -16.19 -13.67 26.62
C PRO A 61 -15.55 -12.33 26.95
N SER A 62 -15.61 -11.90 28.21
CA SER A 62 -14.92 -10.66 28.60
C SER A 62 -13.41 -10.89 28.69
N ASN A 63 -12.59 -9.86 28.47
CA ASN A 63 -11.13 -9.94 28.43
C ASN A 63 -10.55 -10.89 27.35
N CYS A 64 -11.29 -11.08 26.26
CA CYS A 64 -10.89 -11.89 25.12
C CYS A 64 -9.85 -11.20 24.21
N THR A 65 -9.14 -12.02 23.44
CA THR A 65 -8.25 -11.55 22.36
C THR A 65 -8.99 -11.61 21.04
N ASN A 66 -8.86 -10.58 20.21
CA ASN A 66 -9.34 -10.63 18.83
C ASN A 66 -8.42 -11.53 18.00
N PHE A 67 -8.98 -12.61 17.50
CA PHE A 67 -8.36 -13.45 16.49
C PHE A 67 -8.94 -13.13 15.12
N TYR A 68 -8.07 -12.96 14.14
CA TYR A 68 -8.39 -12.70 12.74
C TYR A 68 -8.35 -14.00 11.96
N TRP A 69 -9.15 -14.06 10.89
CA TRP A 69 -9.10 -15.17 9.95
C TRP A 69 -7.74 -15.14 9.25
N ASP A 70 -7.02 -16.26 9.30
CA ASP A 70 -5.68 -16.47 8.76
C ASP A 70 -5.72 -17.85 8.09
N GLU A 71 -5.80 -17.88 6.76
CA GLU A 71 -5.85 -19.11 5.96
C GLU A 71 -4.44 -19.68 5.70
N ASP A 72 -3.42 -18.85 5.50
CA ASP A 72 -2.08 -19.27 5.06
C ASP A 72 -1.03 -19.51 6.16
N GLY A 73 -1.21 -18.95 7.35
CA GLY A 73 -0.47 -19.27 8.57
C GLY A 73 0.69 -18.35 8.88
N ASP A 74 0.71 -17.12 8.35
CA ASP A 74 1.80 -16.17 8.59
C ASP A 74 1.65 -15.28 9.82
N THR A 75 0.59 -15.47 10.61
CA THR A 75 0.23 -14.75 11.85
C THR A 75 -0.42 -13.39 11.67
N TYR A 76 -0.54 -12.92 10.43
CA TYR A 76 -1.46 -11.85 10.06
C TYR A 76 -2.72 -12.46 9.48
N GLY A 77 -3.79 -11.70 9.53
CA GLY A 77 -5.06 -12.15 9.01
C GLY A 77 -5.93 -11.00 8.54
N VAL A 78 -7.10 -11.38 8.06
CA VAL A 78 -8.11 -10.50 7.48
C VAL A 78 -9.34 -10.38 8.39
N LEU A 79 -10.17 -9.37 8.09
CA LEU A 79 -11.50 -9.25 8.70
C LEU A 79 -12.46 -10.30 8.14
N PRO A 80 -13.46 -10.76 8.92
CA PRO A 80 -13.79 -10.33 10.29
C PRO A 80 -12.86 -10.91 11.35
N SER A 81 -12.87 -10.33 12.56
CA SER A 81 -12.25 -10.93 13.75
C SER A 81 -13.31 -11.56 14.66
N LYS A 82 -12.90 -12.54 15.47
CA LYS A 82 -13.67 -13.07 16.59
C LYS A 82 -12.93 -12.82 17.89
N CYS A 83 -13.66 -12.40 18.91
CA CYS A 83 -13.09 -12.27 20.25
C CYS A 83 -13.21 -13.62 20.97
N MET A 84 -12.07 -14.25 21.26
CA MET A 84 -11.98 -15.61 21.79
C MET A 84 -10.88 -15.68 22.86
N CYS A 85 -10.93 -16.70 23.71
CA CYS A 85 -9.89 -16.92 24.73
C CYS A 85 -8.66 -17.65 24.19
N HIS A 86 -8.81 -18.41 23.12
CA HIS A 86 -7.74 -19.10 22.40
C HIS A 86 -8.03 -19.14 20.89
N GLN A 87 -6.99 -19.39 20.08
CA GLN A 87 -7.14 -19.56 18.64
C GLN A 87 -7.98 -20.80 18.30
N GLU A 88 -8.87 -20.70 17.32
CA GLU A 88 -9.69 -21.83 16.87
C GLU A 88 -9.83 -21.84 15.34
N GLY A 89 -9.46 -22.97 14.72
CA GLY A 89 -9.52 -23.14 13.27
C GLY A 89 -8.66 -22.11 12.54
N ALA A 90 -9.29 -21.34 11.64
CA ALA A 90 -8.64 -20.25 10.90
C ALA A 90 -8.64 -18.92 11.67
N PHE A 91 -9.38 -18.79 12.77
CA PHE A 91 -9.27 -17.62 13.64
C PHE A 91 -8.05 -17.78 14.56
N ARG A 92 -6.86 -17.49 14.02
CA ARG A 92 -5.57 -17.76 14.67
C ARG A 92 -4.57 -16.60 14.65
N ALA A 93 -4.70 -15.67 13.70
CA ALA A 93 -3.87 -14.47 13.69
C ALA A 93 -4.29 -13.50 14.80
N THR A 94 -3.33 -12.84 15.42
CA THR A 94 -3.61 -11.76 16.41
C THR A 94 -3.35 -10.38 15.83
N ARG A 95 -2.92 -10.32 14.56
CA ARG A 95 -2.59 -9.10 13.85
C ARG A 95 -3.46 -9.01 12.59
N LEU A 96 -3.99 -7.82 12.35
CA LEU A 96 -4.72 -7.50 11.13
C LEU A 96 -3.76 -6.91 10.10
N GLY A 97 -4.11 -7.00 8.83
CA GLY A 97 -3.52 -6.20 7.76
C GLY A 97 -2.95 -7.03 6.62
N ASP A 98 -3.21 -8.32 6.62
CA ASP A 98 -2.84 -9.19 5.51
C ASP A 98 -3.58 -8.77 4.23
N CYS A 99 -2.81 -8.59 3.16
CA CYS A 99 -3.27 -8.20 1.84
C CYS A 99 -3.46 -9.40 0.89
N ASP A 100 -2.93 -10.58 1.21
CA ASP A 100 -3.14 -11.84 0.49
C ASP A 100 -3.09 -13.06 1.44
N ASP A 101 -4.20 -13.30 2.15
CA ASP A 101 -4.43 -14.37 3.14
C ASP A 101 -4.26 -15.83 2.63
N LYS A 102 -3.81 -16.00 1.38
CA LYS A 102 -3.53 -17.29 0.75
C LYS A 102 -2.04 -17.52 0.53
N ASN A 103 -1.19 -16.54 0.85
CA ASN A 103 0.22 -16.57 0.59
C ASN A 103 1.01 -16.11 1.81
N ALA A 104 1.48 -17.07 2.60
CA ALA A 104 2.22 -16.82 3.84
C ALA A 104 3.56 -16.06 3.70
N ASN A 105 3.93 -15.64 2.49
CA ASN A 105 5.06 -14.73 2.25
C ASN A 105 4.61 -13.27 2.03
N VAL A 106 3.30 -13.00 2.07
CA VAL A 106 2.69 -11.71 1.82
C VAL A 106 1.98 -11.24 3.10
N PHE A 107 2.65 -10.42 3.90
CA PHE A 107 2.11 -9.91 5.16
C PHE A 107 2.77 -8.60 5.58
N PRO A 108 2.13 -7.80 6.45
CA PRO A 108 2.70 -6.57 6.99
C PRO A 108 4.14 -6.72 7.52
N GLY A 109 5.07 -6.07 6.82
CA GLY A 109 6.50 -6.05 7.16
C GLY A 109 7.31 -7.26 6.70
N ALA A 110 6.79 -8.08 5.78
CA ALA A 110 7.60 -9.05 5.05
C ALA A 110 8.75 -8.36 4.29
N SER A 111 9.72 -9.14 3.80
CA SER A 111 10.74 -8.59 2.89
C SER A 111 10.20 -8.65 1.47
N GLU A 112 10.35 -7.57 0.73
CA GLU A 112 10.08 -7.58 -0.71
C GLU A 112 10.98 -8.59 -1.42
N ILE A 113 10.37 -9.33 -2.34
CA ILE A 113 11.01 -10.22 -3.28
C ILE A 113 10.49 -9.80 -4.64
N CYS A 114 11.38 -9.59 -5.61
CA CYS A 114 10.99 -9.19 -6.95
C CYS A 114 10.16 -10.26 -7.69
N ASP A 115 8.87 -10.31 -7.40
CA ASP A 115 7.88 -11.27 -7.90
C ASP A 115 6.59 -10.59 -8.40
N GLY A 116 6.49 -9.27 -8.26
CA GLY A 116 5.35 -8.48 -8.68
C GLY A 116 4.18 -8.49 -7.70
N LEU A 117 4.42 -8.85 -6.45
CA LEU A 117 3.48 -8.75 -5.34
C LEU A 117 3.98 -7.73 -4.32
N ASP A 118 3.06 -6.99 -3.70
CA ASP A 118 3.36 -6.20 -2.49
C ASP A 118 3.52 -7.18 -1.32
N ASN A 119 4.72 -7.73 -1.13
CA ASN A 119 4.93 -8.78 -0.13
C ASN A 119 4.73 -8.23 1.29
N ASN A 120 5.01 -6.96 1.51
CA ASN A 120 4.98 -6.39 2.85
C ASN A 120 3.70 -5.60 3.18
N CYS A 121 2.72 -5.62 2.28
CA CYS A 121 1.40 -4.99 2.39
C CYS A 121 1.44 -3.48 2.68
N ASN A 122 2.41 -2.75 2.11
CA ASN A 122 2.53 -1.30 2.31
C ASN A 122 1.88 -0.46 1.19
N GLY A 123 1.32 -1.11 0.17
CA GLY A 123 0.72 -0.50 -1.01
C GLY A 123 1.71 -0.22 -2.15
N PHE A 124 2.95 -0.64 -2.02
CA PHE A 124 4.00 -0.57 -3.04
C PHE A 124 4.49 -1.97 -3.35
N THR A 125 4.88 -2.19 -4.61
CA THR A 125 5.29 -3.52 -5.07
C THR A 125 6.77 -3.45 -5.41
N ASP A 126 7.56 -4.40 -4.90
CA ASP A 126 8.99 -4.53 -5.22
C ASP A 126 9.83 -3.25 -4.93
N GLU A 127 9.45 -2.40 -3.97
CA GLU A 127 10.02 -1.05 -3.78
C GLU A 127 11.47 -0.98 -3.30
N ASN A 128 12.10 -2.14 -3.02
CA ASN A 128 13.54 -2.25 -2.74
C ASN A 128 14.35 -2.69 -3.97
N PHE A 129 13.66 -2.93 -5.08
CA PHE A 129 14.22 -3.30 -6.38
C PHE A 129 14.02 -2.20 -7.42
N ASP A 130 13.08 -1.28 -7.19
CA ASP A 130 12.90 -0.05 -7.93
C ASP A 130 13.50 1.17 -7.20
N ASN A 131 14.07 2.11 -7.96
CA ASN A 131 14.61 3.37 -7.45
C ASN A 131 13.67 4.56 -7.71
N PHE A 132 12.50 4.38 -8.33
CA PHE A 132 11.59 5.48 -8.66
C PHE A 132 10.46 5.63 -7.63
N PRO A 133 9.83 6.82 -7.58
CA PRO A 133 8.69 7.02 -6.72
C PRO A 133 7.45 6.43 -7.38
N ASN A 134 6.72 5.60 -6.64
CA ASN A 134 5.42 5.03 -7.03
C ASN A 134 4.25 6.03 -6.93
N GLN A 135 4.53 7.29 -6.65
CA GLN A 135 3.55 8.37 -6.58
C GLN A 135 4.06 9.59 -7.34
N TRP A 136 3.13 10.26 -8.03
CA TRP A 136 3.45 11.51 -8.71
C TRP A 136 3.97 12.57 -7.72
N PRO A 137 5.20 13.08 -7.89
CA PRO A 137 5.76 14.09 -6.99
C PRO A 137 5.14 15.50 -7.18
N GLY A 138 4.03 15.62 -7.90
CA GLY A 138 3.54 16.85 -8.50
C GLY A 138 3.46 18.08 -7.60
N LYS A 139 4.10 19.16 -8.05
CA LYS A 139 3.48 20.48 -8.17
C LYS A 139 3.94 21.19 -9.46
N PRO A 140 3.06 21.97 -10.11
CA PRO A 140 3.44 22.92 -11.15
C PRO A 140 4.20 24.08 -10.49
N GLY A 141 5.48 24.24 -10.85
CA GLY A 141 6.36 25.29 -10.35
C GLY A 141 7.84 24.87 -10.36
N PRO A 142 8.78 25.81 -10.19
CA PRO A 142 10.21 25.53 -10.07
C PRO A 142 10.50 24.91 -8.70
N ASP A 143 9.92 23.74 -8.42
CA ASP A 143 10.04 23.04 -7.15
C ASP A 143 11.40 22.31 -7.10
N PRO A 144 12.35 22.77 -6.27
CA PRO A 144 13.65 22.12 -6.13
C PRO A 144 13.58 20.81 -5.33
N THR A 145 12.41 20.40 -4.85
CA THR A 145 12.24 19.21 -4.01
C THR A 145 11.92 17.93 -4.79
N ARG A 146 11.87 17.98 -6.14
CA ARG A 146 11.70 16.79 -6.97
C ARG A 146 12.90 15.84 -6.79
N PRO A 147 12.72 14.66 -6.15
CA PRO A 147 13.83 13.79 -5.79
C PRO A 147 14.52 13.14 -7.00
N TRP A 148 13.82 13.06 -8.15
CA TRP A 148 14.27 12.38 -9.37
C TRP A 148 14.24 13.32 -10.56
N LYS A 149 15.01 14.40 -10.43
CA LYS A 149 15.21 15.44 -11.45
C LYS A 149 16.50 15.17 -12.20
N TYR A 150 16.42 15.02 -13.52
CA TYR A 150 17.59 14.93 -14.39
C TYR A 150 17.83 16.26 -15.11
N PRO A 151 19.09 16.72 -15.21
CA PRO A 151 19.40 17.95 -15.93
C PRO A 151 19.29 17.77 -17.45
N ASP A 152 18.99 18.86 -18.16
CA ASP A 152 19.12 18.90 -19.61
C ASP A 152 20.59 18.71 -20.01
N MET A 153 20.89 17.60 -20.68
CA MET A 153 22.21 17.33 -21.27
C MET A 153 22.12 17.15 -22.80
N GLY A 154 20.98 17.50 -23.43
CA GLY A 154 20.68 17.30 -24.85
C GLY A 154 20.46 15.84 -25.25
N PHE A 155 21.22 14.91 -24.67
CA PHE A 155 21.00 13.47 -24.73
C PHE A 155 21.53 12.82 -23.46
N ALA A 156 20.77 11.86 -22.92
CA ALA A 156 21.28 10.97 -21.89
C ALA A 156 20.57 9.62 -21.91
N THR A 157 21.31 8.62 -21.42
CA THR A 157 20.86 7.25 -21.19
C THR A 157 21.05 6.96 -19.72
N VAL A 158 20.02 6.44 -19.08
CA VAL A 158 20.14 5.87 -17.74
C VAL A 158 19.58 4.45 -17.74
N TYR A 159 20.32 3.59 -17.05
CA TYR A 159 19.92 2.22 -16.80
C TYR A 159 19.09 2.22 -15.54
N GLU A 160 17.82 1.87 -15.67
CA GLU A 160 16.89 2.04 -14.57
C GLU A 160 16.16 0.72 -14.29
N PRO A 161 16.20 0.25 -13.03
CA PRO A 161 15.50 -0.94 -12.61
C PRO A 161 14.05 -0.62 -12.30
N LEU A 162 13.25 -0.12 -13.26
CA LEU A 162 11.79 -0.26 -13.04
C LEU A 162 11.53 -1.73 -13.09
N VAL A 163 10.93 -2.16 -12.01
CA VAL A 163 10.38 -3.46 -11.93
C VAL A 163 9.05 -3.39 -12.67
N PRO A 164 8.72 -4.39 -13.49
CA PRO A 164 7.38 -4.62 -14.02
C PRO A 164 6.36 -4.94 -12.91
N SER A 165 6.47 -4.29 -11.76
CA SER A 165 5.81 -4.57 -10.49
C SER A 165 4.30 -4.31 -10.58
N GLY A 166 3.87 -3.53 -11.59
CA GLY A 166 2.46 -3.16 -11.75
C GLY A 166 2.11 -1.84 -11.08
N ASP A 167 3.12 -1.14 -10.58
CA ASP A 167 3.14 0.26 -10.19
C ASP A 167 3.38 1.19 -11.39
N VAL A 168 3.44 2.49 -11.08
CA VAL A 168 3.61 3.58 -12.04
C VAL A 168 4.82 4.39 -11.61
N ASP A 169 5.77 4.53 -12.53
CA ASP A 169 7.04 5.15 -12.25
C ASP A 169 7.04 6.57 -12.77
N PHE A 170 7.55 7.51 -11.96
CA PHE A 170 7.49 8.93 -12.27
C PHE A 170 8.87 9.60 -12.20
N PHE A 171 9.21 10.38 -13.22
CA PHE A 171 10.44 11.19 -13.22
C PHE A 171 10.31 12.45 -14.07
N SER A 172 11.24 13.38 -13.86
CA SER A 172 11.23 14.69 -14.52
C SER A 172 12.58 14.98 -15.18
N ILE A 173 12.55 15.41 -16.44
CA ILE A 173 13.70 15.99 -17.13
C ILE A 173 13.53 17.50 -17.12
N GLU A 174 14.47 18.20 -16.49
CA GLU A 174 14.55 19.66 -16.60
C GLU A 174 14.92 20.00 -18.03
N VAL A 175 14.15 20.87 -18.67
CA VAL A 175 14.47 21.42 -19.98
C VAL A 175 14.77 22.90 -19.83
N LYS A 176 15.78 23.39 -20.56
CA LYS A 176 16.14 24.81 -20.56
C LYS A 176 16.39 25.28 -21.97
N GLU A 177 15.80 26.40 -22.34
CA GLU A 177 16.16 27.11 -23.56
C GLU A 177 17.61 27.59 -23.45
N ASN A 178 18.42 27.31 -24.47
CA ASN A 178 19.87 27.57 -24.41
C ASN A 178 20.25 28.85 -25.17
N ASN A 179 19.81 30.04 -24.70
CA ASN A 179 20.26 31.36 -25.19
C ASN A 179 20.28 31.49 -26.74
N PHE A 180 19.17 31.14 -27.42
CA PHE A 180 19.06 31.33 -28.87
C PHE A 180 18.33 32.62 -29.24
N ALA A 181 18.65 33.16 -30.42
CA ALA A 181 18.16 34.45 -30.91
C ALA A 181 16.69 34.44 -31.40
N GLU A 182 16.06 33.25 -31.44
CA GLU A 182 14.70 33.04 -31.95
C GLU A 182 14.02 31.97 -31.09
N CYS A 183 12.84 32.29 -30.54
CA CYS A 183 12.04 31.32 -29.80
C CYS A 183 11.59 30.16 -30.66
N LYS A 184 11.89 28.94 -30.23
CA LYS A 184 11.48 27.69 -30.87
C LYS A 184 10.82 26.76 -29.85
N PRO A 185 9.94 25.84 -30.30
CA PRO A 185 9.35 24.86 -29.40
C PRO A 185 10.42 23.93 -28.82
N ILE A 186 10.47 23.77 -27.50
CA ILE A 186 11.36 22.77 -26.88
C ILE A 186 10.70 21.40 -26.98
N ASN A 187 11.38 20.47 -27.62
CA ASN A 187 10.96 19.09 -27.79
C ASN A 187 11.69 18.18 -26.81
N CYS A 188 10.95 17.27 -26.19
CA CYS A 188 11.46 16.22 -25.33
C CYS A 188 10.98 14.88 -25.88
N LYS A 189 11.92 14.02 -26.30
CA LYS A 189 11.63 12.63 -26.67
C LYS A 189 12.21 11.71 -25.64
N VAL A 190 11.37 10.85 -25.10
CA VAL A 190 11.77 9.76 -24.22
C VAL A 190 11.52 8.44 -24.91
N THR A 191 12.42 7.49 -24.73
CA THR A 191 12.39 6.15 -25.30
C THR A 191 12.71 5.13 -24.23
N VAL A 192 11.82 4.17 -24.05
CA VAL A 192 12.02 2.98 -23.23
C VAL A 192 12.44 1.84 -24.17
N SER A 193 13.54 1.18 -23.83
CA SER A 193 14.13 0.07 -24.58
C SER A 193 14.56 -1.06 -23.64
N ASN A 194 14.93 -2.24 -24.16
CA ASN A 194 15.21 -3.43 -23.34
C ASN A 194 14.00 -3.93 -22.54
N ILE A 195 12.79 -3.75 -23.10
CA ILE A 195 11.55 -4.22 -22.51
C ILE A 195 11.51 -5.76 -22.56
N PRO A 196 11.23 -6.45 -21.44
CA PRO A 196 11.08 -7.90 -21.43
C PRO A 196 10.08 -8.39 -22.49
N SER A 197 10.47 -9.43 -23.24
CA SER A 197 9.60 -10.03 -24.24
C SER A 197 8.34 -10.58 -23.59
N GLY A 198 7.17 -10.22 -24.13
CA GLY A 198 5.87 -10.63 -23.60
C GLY A 198 5.19 -9.60 -22.69
N SER A 199 5.82 -8.45 -22.46
CA SER A 199 5.27 -7.37 -21.63
C SER A 199 4.90 -6.13 -22.45
N VAL A 200 3.76 -5.54 -22.11
CA VAL A 200 3.23 -4.29 -22.68
C VAL A 200 3.33 -3.20 -21.62
N TYR A 201 3.93 -2.08 -21.99
CA TYR A 201 4.07 -0.86 -21.20
C TYR A 201 3.47 0.32 -21.93
N ARG A 202 2.96 1.25 -21.14
CA ARG A 202 2.55 2.56 -21.57
C ARG A 202 3.60 3.57 -21.09
N LEU A 203 4.23 4.24 -22.03
CA LEU A 203 5.05 5.42 -21.77
C LEU A 203 4.17 6.64 -22.00
N CYS A 204 4.16 7.57 -21.05
CA CYS A 204 3.47 8.84 -21.17
C CYS A 204 4.42 9.99 -20.83
N ALA A 205 4.34 11.08 -21.57
CA ALA A 205 5.06 12.31 -21.26
C ALA A 205 4.12 13.53 -21.31
N CYS A 206 4.46 14.56 -20.56
CA CYS A 206 3.67 15.78 -20.41
C CYS A 206 4.59 16.95 -20.01
N PHE A 207 4.23 18.19 -20.38
CA PHE A 207 4.95 19.38 -19.92
C PHE A 207 4.17 20.08 -18.80
N SER A 208 4.71 20.08 -17.57
CA SER A 208 4.00 20.54 -16.37
C SER A 208 3.71 22.04 -16.32
N ASP A 209 4.38 22.83 -17.15
CA ASP A 209 4.24 24.28 -17.16
C ASP A 209 3.16 24.79 -18.11
N VAL A 210 2.66 23.92 -19.00
CA VAL A 210 1.57 24.26 -19.92
C VAL A 210 0.34 23.40 -19.72
N SER A 211 0.43 22.38 -18.86
CA SER A 211 -0.66 21.47 -18.57
C SER A 211 -0.55 20.92 -17.16
N GLU A 212 -1.69 20.74 -16.48
CA GLU A 212 -1.75 19.98 -15.23
C GLU A 212 -1.43 18.52 -15.55
N CYS A 213 -0.17 18.13 -15.42
CA CYS A 213 0.29 16.75 -15.66
C CYS A 213 0.00 15.87 -14.45
N ASP A 214 -1.23 15.82 -13.96
CA ASP A 214 -1.57 14.99 -12.79
C ASP A 214 -2.26 13.65 -13.18
N ASP A 215 -2.41 12.77 -12.19
CA ASP A 215 -3.10 11.49 -12.34
C ASP A 215 -4.63 11.60 -12.32
N SER A 216 -5.19 12.79 -12.07
CA SER A 216 -6.65 13.02 -12.03
C SER A 216 -7.26 13.40 -13.37
N GLY A 217 -6.45 13.53 -14.43
CA GLY A 217 -6.93 13.78 -15.79
C GLY A 217 -6.00 14.64 -16.64
N GLY A 218 -4.72 14.71 -16.30
CA GLY A 218 -3.75 15.53 -17.03
C GLY A 218 -3.60 15.19 -18.51
N GLN A 219 -3.11 16.15 -19.29
CA GLN A 219 -2.90 16.01 -20.74
C GLN A 219 -1.63 15.22 -21.06
N TRP A 220 -1.65 13.93 -20.74
CA TRP A 220 -0.58 13.00 -21.07
C TRP A 220 -0.60 12.63 -22.55
N GLN A 221 0.54 12.77 -23.23
CA GLN A 221 0.76 12.11 -24.51
C GLN A 221 1.35 10.73 -24.24
N CYS A 222 0.67 9.68 -24.68
CA CYS A 222 1.06 8.31 -24.38
C CYS A 222 1.28 7.49 -25.64
N ALA A 223 2.20 6.54 -25.55
CA ALA A 223 2.38 5.47 -26.51
C ALA A 223 2.52 4.14 -25.75
N GLU A 224 2.01 3.08 -26.36
CA GLU A 224 2.21 1.71 -25.88
C GLU A 224 3.17 1.00 -26.83
N ASN A 225 4.00 0.10 -26.29
CA ASN A 225 4.79 -0.76 -27.15
C ASN A 225 3.92 -1.87 -27.75
N ASP A 226 4.19 -2.23 -29.01
CA ASP A 226 3.92 -3.59 -29.46
C ASP A 226 4.94 -4.53 -28.78
N ILE A 227 4.51 -5.74 -28.38
CA ILE A 227 5.30 -6.67 -27.55
C ILE A 227 6.76 -6.76 -28.01
N GLY A 228 7.70 -6.40 -27.13
CA GLY A 228 9.15 -6.48 -27.38
C GLY A 228 9.74 -5.37 -28.26
N GLN A 229 8.99 -4.33 -28.60
CA GLN A 229 9.52 -3.13 -29.27
C GLN A 229 9.86 -2.03 -28.28
N ASN A 230 10.81 -1.17 -28.66
CA ASN A 230 11.03 0.10 -27.97
C ASN A 230 9.79 0.98 -28.14
N VAL A 231 9.41 1.70 -27.09
CA VAL A 231 8.35 2.71 -27.14
C VAL A 231 8.96 4.09 -26.97
N SER A 232 8.52 5.03 -27.79
CA SER A 232 8.93 6.43 -27.69
C SER A 232 7.72 7.34 -27.61
N VAL A 233 7.83 8.39 -26.81
CA VAL A 233 6.90 9.52 -26.79
C VAL A 233 7.70 10.79 -27.02
N THR A 234 7.16 11.69 -27.84
CA THR A 234 7.70 13.03 -28.02
C THR A 234 6.64 14.04 -27.61
N VAL A 235 6.98 14.94 -26.70
CA VAL A 235 6.17 16.10 -26.34
C VAL A 235 6.90 17.38 -26.69
N SER A 236 6.15 18.46 -26.94
CA SER A 236 6.71 19.76 -27.28
C SER A 236 6.08 20.84 -26.40
N LEU A 237 6.92 21.70 -25.83
CA LEU A 237 6.50 22.95 -25.21
C LEU A 237 6.22 23.95 -26.34
N PRO A 238 4.98 24.40 -26.56
CA PRO A 238 4.66 25.31 -27.66
C PRO A 238 5.35 26.66 -27.45
N GLU A 239 5.63 27.35 -28.56
CA GLU A 239 6.13 28.73 -28.52
C GLU A 239 5.20 29.64 -27.71
N ASN A 240 5.79 30.53 -26.91
CA ASN A 240 5.12 31.75 -26.42
C ASN A 240 3.88 31.48 -25.56
N THR A 241 4.02 30.56 -24.59
CA THR A 241 2.93 30.23 -23.68
C THR A 241 2.70 31.36 -22.67
N PRO A 242 1.48 31.52 -22.09
CA PRO A 242 1.23 32.56 -21.11
C PRO A 242 2.15 32.49 -19.87
N GLN A 243 2.67 31.30 -19.57
CA GLN A 243 3.54 31.02 -18.43
C GLN A 243 5.01 31.29 -18.77
N HIS A 244 5.38 31.20 -20.04
CA HIS A 244 6.72 31.45 -20.58
C HIS A 244 6.67 32.33 -21.84
N PRO A 245 6.52 33.66 -21.68
CA PRO A 245 6.46 34.59 -22.81
C PRO A 245 7.85 34.88 -23.37
N CYS A 246 7.99 34.76 -24.67
CA CYS A 246 9.15 35.20 -25.43
C CYS A 246 9.17 36.72 -25.59
N ASP A 247 9.81 37.43 -24.67
CA ASP A 247 9.99 38.88 -24.79
C ASP A 247 11.36 39.24 -25.40
N GLY A 248 11.39 39.40 -26.72
CA GLY A 248 12.56 39.95 -27.43
C GLY A 248 12.84 41.45 -27.19
N SER A 249 12.21 42.09 -26.20
CA SER A 249 12.31 43.54 -25.99
C SER A 249 12.96 43.99 -24.67
N SER A 250 13.40 43.06 -23.82
CA SER A 250 14.22 43.40 -22.65
C SER A 250 15.46 42.49 -22.60
N GLY A 251 16.66 43.06 -22.75
CA GLY A 251 17.94 42.36 -22.82
C GLY A 251 18.41 41.67 -21.53
N ASN A 252 17.48 41.03 -20.83
CA ASN A 252 17.67 39.96 -19.87
C ASN A 252 16.68 38.86 -20.25
N ASP A 253 17.05 38.03 -21.22
CA ASP A 253 16.28 36.87 -21.66
C ASP A 253 15.89 36.04 -20.42
N ILE A 254 14.59 35.95 -20.15
CA ILE A 254 14.10 34.97 -19.19
C ILE A 254 14.28 33.63 -19.90
N ILE A 255 15.23 32.83 -19.43
CA ILE A 255 15.41 31.43 -19.87
C ILE A 255 14.05 30.75 -19.70
N ASP A 256 13.37 30.40 -20.81
CA ASP A 256 12.23 29.49 -20.75
C ASP A 256 12.77 28.14 -20.29
N GLY A 257 12.16 27.61 -19.25
CA GLY A 257 12.64 26.41 -18.59
C GLY A 257 11.48 25.73 -17.90
N GLY A 258 11.43 24.41 -18.03
CA GLY A 258 10.34 23.64 -17.51
C GLY A 258 10.71 22.20 -17.26
N TYR A 259 9.68 21.38 -17.12
CA TYR A 259 9.84 19.96 -16.88
C TYR A 259 9.05 19.16 -17.91
N CYS A 260 9.80 18.32 -18.64
CA CYS A 260 9.23 17.19 -19.34
C CYS A 260 9.06 16.10 -18.29
N ASP A 261 7.83 15.90 -17.83
CA ASP A 261 7.51 14.88 -16.88
C ASP A 261 7.06 13.61 -17.58
N ILE A 262 7.50 12.48 -17.04
CA ILE A 262 7.32 11.17 -17.64
C ILE A 262 6.72 10.24 -16.63
N LYS A 263 5.79 9.41 -17.11
CA LYS A 263 5.38 8.21 -16.40
C LYS A 263 5.44 6.98 -17.25
N VAL A 264 5.89 5.88 -16.65
CA VAL A 264 5.94 4.55 -17.26
C VAL A 264 5.03 3.65 -16.44
N SER A 265 4.18 2.87 -17.10
CA SER A 265 3.33 1.90 -16.40
C SER A 265 3.14 0.62 -17.20
N LYS A 266 3.06 -0.50 -16.49
CA LYS A 266 2.77 -1.79 -17.10
C LYS A 266 1.29 -1.90 -17.45
N VAL A 267 1.00 -2.38 -18.66
CA VAL A 267 -0.36 -2.65 -19.14
C VAL A 267 -0.69 -4.14 -19.00
N SER A 268 0.22 -5.03 -19.42
CA SER A 268 0.03 -6.48 -19.33
C SER A 268 1.34 -7.26 -19.52
N GLY A 269 1.32 -8.57 -19.25
CA GLY A 269 2.42 -9.48 -19.58
C GLY A 269 3.23 -9.99 -18.38
N SER A 270 4.37 -10.63 -18.67
CA SER A 270 5.20 -11.28 -17.65
C SER A 270 5.97 -10.29 -16.77
N TYR A 271 6.18 -10.67 -15.51
CA TYR A 271 7.03 -9.96 -14.57
C TYR A 271 8.51 -10.23 -14.85
N SER A 272 9.39 -9.25 -14.61
CA SER A 272 10.83 -9.39 -14.85
C SER A 272 11.64 -8.28 -14.18
N CYS A 273 12.48 -8.61 -13.21
CA CYS A 273 13.42 -7.68 -12.55
C CYS A 273 14.59 -7.22 -13.44
N THR A 274 14.49 -7.43 -14.76
CA THR A 274 15.50 -6.96 -15.69
C THR A 274 15.27 -5.46 -15.91
N PRO A 275 16.24 -4.59 -15.59
CA PRO A 275 16.11 -3.16 -15.83
C PRO A 275 15.93 -2.91 -17.33
N TYR A 276 14.98 -2.05 -17.68
CA TYR A 276 14.90 -1.51 -19.03
C TYR A 276 15.87 -0.31 -19.13
N GLU A 277 16.11 0.16 -20.35
CA GLU A 277 16.95 1.34 -20.60
C GLU A 277 16.06 2.53 -20.95
N LEU A 278 16.20 3.62 -20.21
CA LEU A 278 15.57 4.90 -20.52
C LEU A 278 16.57 5.79 -21.26
N ASN A 279 16.14 6.26 -22.43
CA ASN A 279 16.90 7.17 -23.27
C ASN A 279 16.07 8.42 -23.51
N TRP A 280 16.68 9.60 -23.41
CA TRP A 280 16.00 10.83 -23.78
C TRP A 280 16.87 11.77 -24.61
N ILE A 281 16.20 12.56 -25.43
CA ILE A 281 16.79 13.63 -26.24
C ILE A 281 15.93 14.88 -26.03
N VAL A 282 16.59 16.02 -25.79
CA VAL A 282 15.96 17.34 -25.72
C VAL A 282 16.55 18.22 -26.81
N TRP A 283 15.69 18.91 -27.57
CA TRP A 283 16.10 19.79 -28.67
C TRP A 283 15.05 20.86 -28.99
N GLU A 284 15.48 21.93 -29.65
CA GLU A 284 14.63 23.01 -30.17
C GLU A 284 14.21 22.78 -31.64
#